data_AF-A0A8S8XHK3-F1
#
_entry.id   AF-A0A8S8XHK3-F1
#
_cell.length_a   1.000
_cell.length_b   1.000
_cell.length_c   1.000
_cell.angle_alpha   90.00
_cell.angle_beta   90.00
_cell.angle_gamma   90.00
#
_symmetry.space_group_name_H-M   'P 1'
#
loop_
_entity.id
_entity.type
_entity.pdbx_description
1 polymer ?
#
loop_
_entity_poly.entity_id
_entity_poly.type
_entity_poly.pdbx_seq_one_letter_code
_entity_poly.pdbx_strand_id
1 'polypeptide(L)'
;MVPKRASVTNDLLTLCKGKRIIDVGAGPQPGVQSLIDREFQVTVLDISSEALQILSSRHGDAIDYKLGDLSSQLELGEYDIWHDRAVLHFYLRKKSINHMFQILSLAYLWADLL
;
A
#
# COMPACT_ATOMS: atom_id res chain seq x y z
N MET A 1 1.52 16.92 23.68
CA MET A 1 1.12 15.65 24.31
C MET A 1 0.36 14.84 23.27
N VAL A 2 1.03 13.91 22.58
CA VAL A 2 0.44 13.12 21.49
C VAL A 2 -0.50 12.06 22.10
N PRO A 3 -1.71 11.81 21.56
CA PRO A 3 -2.65 10.87 22.16
C PRO A 3 -2.07 9.45 22.16
N LYS A 4 -2.23 8.74 23.28
CA LYS A 4 -1.82 7.33 23.52
C LYS A 4 -2.28 6.28 22.49
N ARG A 5 -3.06 6.66 21.47
CA ARG A 5 -3.50 5.74 20.40
C ARG A 5 -2.50 5.60 19.25
N ALA A 6 -1.61 6.57 19.05
CA ALA A 6 -0.60 6.51 17.98
C ALA A 6 0.55 5.52 18.30
N SER A 7 0.80 5.20 19.57
CA SER A 7 1.96 4.36 19.94
C SER A 7 1.79 2.91 19.50
N VAL A 8 0.59 2.33 19.66
CA VAL A 8 0.36 0.90 19.34
C VAL A 8 0.61 0.60 17.85
N THR A 9 0.24 1.51 16.95
CA THR A 9 0.44 1.33 15.51
C THR A 9 1.89 1.57 15.08
N ASN A 10 2.63 2.43 15.77
CA ASN A 10 4.06 2.66 15.49
C ASN A 10 4.90 1.49 15.99
N ASP A 11 4.58 0.96 17.18
CA ASP A 11 5.24 -0.18 17.81
C ASP A 11 5.05 -1.47 16.98
N LEU A 12 3.84 -1.71 16.45
CA LEU A 12 3.55 -2.84 15.57
C LEU A 12 4.33 -2.77 14.24
N LEU A 13 4.55 -1.58 13.70
CA LEU A 13 5.35 -1.43 12.49
C LEU A 13 6.85 -1.49 12.74
N THR A 14 7.31 -1.19 13.96
CA THR A 14 8.73 -1.35 14.31
C THR A 14 9.13 -2.83 14.33
N LEU A 15 8.17 -3.74 14.58
CA LEU A 15 8.35 -5.19 14.46
C LEU A 15 8.46 -5.68 13.00
N CYS A 16 8.16 -4.82 12.03
CA CYS A 16 8.07 -5.18 10.62
C CYS A 16 9.18 -4.56 9.76
N LYS A 17 10.19 -3.93 10.37
CA LYS A 17 11.37 -3.42 9.64
C LYS A 17 12.04 -4.54 8.82
N GLY A 18 12.46 -4.21 7.60
CA GLY A 18 13.12 -5.16 6.68
C GLY A 18 12.20 -6.23 6.07
N LYS A 19 10.90 -6.21 6.38
CA LYS A 19 9.92 -7.16 5.83
C LYS A 19 9.57 -6.83 4.39
N ARG A 20 9.20 -7.85 3.62
CA ARG A 20 8.72 -7.68 2.25
C ARG A 20 7.25 -7.29 2.27
N ILE A 21 6.92 -6.14 1.71
CA ILE A 21 5.55 -5.65 1.57
C ILE A 21 5.17 -5.53 0.11
N ILE A 22 3.96 -5.98 -0.24
CA ILE A 22 3.33 -5.66 -1.52
C ILE A 22 2.23 -4.62 -1.31
N ASP A 23 2.33 -3.48 -2.00
CA ASP A 23 1.30 -2.43 -2.06
C ASP A 23 0.54 -2.54 -3.39
N VAL A 24 -0.67 -3.06 -3.32
CA VAL A 24 -1.53 -3.35 -4.47
C VAL A 24 -2.45 -2.17 -4.75
N GLY A 25 -2.54 -1.77 -6.02
CA GLY A 25 -3.26 -0.59 -6.44
C GLY A 25 -2.56 0.67 -5.96
N ALA A 26 -1.23 0.69 -6.10
CA ALA A 26 -0.40 1.73 -5.52
C ALA A 26 -0.78 3.13 -6.07
N GLY A 27 -1.15 3.21 -7.35
CA GLY A 27 -1.41 4.44 -8.06
C GLY A 27 -0.20 5.40 -8.04
N PRO A 28 -0.33 6.62 -8.57
CA PRO A 28 0.77 7.58 -8.65
C PRO A 28 0.98 8.37 -7.34
N GLN A 29 0.45 7.91 -6.20
CA GLN A 29 0.39 8.68 -4.95
C GLN A 29 1.66 8.51 -4.09
N PRO A 30 1.99 9.48 -3.21
CA PRO A 30 3.23 9.48 -2.44
C PRO A 30 3.30 8.47 -1.27
N GLY A 31 2.25 7.67 -1.03
CA GLY A 31 2.18 6.74 0.12
C GLY A 31 3.33 5.72 0.19
N VAL A 32 3.98 5.43 -0.94
CA VAL A 32 5.12 4.52 -1.03
C VAL A 32 6.35 5.05 -0.27
N GLN A 33 6.55 6.37 -0.21
CA GLN A 33 7.71 6.96 0.48
C GLN A 33 7.71 6.61 1.97
N SER A 34 6.55 6.65 2.63
CA SER A 34 6.42 6.31 4.06
C SER A 34 6.79 4.84 4.34
N LEU A 35 6.59 3.93 3.38
CA LEU A 35 7.02 2.53 3.48
C LEU A 35 8.54 2.40 3.35
N ILE A 36 9.15 3.14 2.42
CA ILE A 36 10.61 3.18 2.25
C ILE A 36 11.28 3.72 3.51
N ASP A 37 10.76 4.83 4.06
CA ASP A 37 11.29 5.48 5.27
C ASP A 37 11.22 4.58 6.51
N ARG A 38 10.38 3.53 6.46
CA ARG A 38 10.23 2.50 7.49
C ARG A 38 11.04 1.24 7.22
N GLU A 39 11.92 1.29 6.23
CA GLU A 39 12.87 0.22 5.87
C GLU A 39 12.18 -1.06 5.39
N PHE A 40 11.01 -0.94 4.76
CA PHE A 40 10.38 -2.08 4.08
C PHE A 40 11.05 -2.37 2.74
N GLN A 41 11.10 -3.65 2.37
CA GLN A 41 11.36 -4.05 0.98
C GLN A 41 10.04 -3.97 0.23
N VAL A 42 9.84 -2.88 -0.52
CA VAL A 42 8.54 -2.57 -1.12
C VAL A 42 8.48 -3.13 -2.55
N THR A 43 7.42 -3.88 -2.84
CA THR A 43 6.94 -4.11 -4.20
C THR A 43 5.62 -3.38 -4.40
N VAL A 44 5.46 -2.64 -5.49
CA VAL A 44 4.17 -2.10 -5.91
C VAL A 44 3.57 -2.96 -7.01
N LEU A 45 2.27 -3.24 -6.93
CA LEU A 45 1.49 -3.90 -7.98
C LEU A 45 0.40 -2.94 -8.45
N ASP A 46 0.38 -2.64 -9.75
CA ASP A 46 -0.70 -1.82 -10.33
C ASP A 46 -1.06 -2.33 -11.73
N ILE A 47 -2.30 -2.10 -12.16
CA ILE A 47 -2.77 -2.41 -13.51
C ILE A 47 -2.41 -1.29 -14.51
N SER A 48 -2.19 -0.07 -14.02
CA SER A 48 -1.79 1.08 -14.85
C SER A 48 -0.27 1.13 -14.99
N SER A 49 0.20 0.98 -16.23
CA SER A 49 1.61 1.17 -16.56
C SER A 49 2.05 2.63 -16.37
N GLU A 50 1.13 3.58 -16.53
CA GLU A 50 1.37 5.01 -16.31
C GLU A 50 1.63 5.31 -14.83
N ALA A 51 0.86 4.70 -13.92
CA ALA A 51 1.09 4.83 -12.49
C ALA A 51 2.48 4.28 -12.10
N LEU A 52 2.87 3.12 -12.64
CA LEU A 52 4.18 2.54 -12.40
C LEU A 52 5.31 3.39 -12.98
N GLN A 53 5.14 4.00 -14.16
CA GLN A 53 6.14 4.92 -14.71
C GLN A 53 6.34 6.16 -13.81
N ILE A 54 5.24 6.72 -13.29
CA ILE A 54 5.31 7.85 -12.35
C ILE A 54 6.04 7.45 -11.07
N LEU A 55 5.73 6.28 -10.50
CA LEU A 55 6.40 5.77 -9.31
C LEU A 55 7.88 5.48 -9.58
N SER A 56 8.20 4.85 -10.70
CA SER A 56 9.57 4.55 -11.13
C SER A 56 10.40 5.83 -11.31
N SER A 57 9.80 6.88 -11.89
CA SER A 57 10.46 8.19 -12.01
C SER A 57 10.79 8.84 -10.66
N ARG A 58 10.07 8.47 -9.59
CA ARG A 58 10.28 9.03 -8.24
C ARG A 58 11.19 8.19 -7.38
N HIS A 59 11.06 6.87 -7.44
CA HIS A 59 11.68 5.94 -6.50
C HIS A 59 12.79 5.09 -7.13
N GLY A 60 12.89 5.02 -8.46
CA GLY A 60 13.95 4.28 -9.16
C GLY A 60 14.07 2.84 -8.65
N ASP A 61 15.29 2.40 -8.37
CA ASP A 61 15.60 1.04 -7.91
C ASP A 61 15.34 0.82 -6.41
N ALA A 62 14.78 1.80 -5.69
CA ALA A 62 14.51 1.66 -4.26
C ALA A 62 13.37 0.67 -3.94
N ILE A 63 12.53 0.36 -4.94
CA ILE A 63 11.37 -0.53 -4.82
C ILE A 63 11.25 -1.39 -6.08
N ASP A 64 10.50 -2.49 -5.95
CA ASP A 64 10.15 -3.35 -7.08
C ASP A 64 8.80 -2.94 -7.68
N TYR A 65 8.65 -3.12 -8.99
CA TYR A 65 7.43 -2.79 -9.72
C TYR A 65 6.87 -4.03 -10.41
N LYS A 66 5.58 -4.28 -10.24
CA LYS A 66 4.83 -5.31 -10.95
C LYS A 66 3.64 -4.69 -11.67
N LEU A 67 3.60 -4.84 -12.99
CA LEU A 67 2.41 -4.55 -13.79
C LEU A 67 1.53 -5.80 -13.81
N GLY A 68 0.28 -5.69 -13.38
CA GLY A 68 -0.60 -6.84 -13.36
C GLY A 68 -2.03 -6.54 -12.91
N ASP A 69 -2.95 -7.36 -13.39
CA ASP A 69 -4.35 -7.38 -12.97
C ASP A 69 -4.56 -8.54 -11.99
N LEU A 70 -4.94 -8.24 -10.74
CA LEU A 70 -5.21 -9.25 -9.71
C LEU A 70 -6.38 -10.19 -10.07
N SER A 71 -7.24 -9.84 -11.03
CA SER A 71 -8.28 -10.73 -11.52
C SER A 71 -7.75 -11.84 -12.44
N SER A 72 -6.49 -11.72 -12.87
CA SER A 72 -5.77 -12.71 -13.66
C SER A 72 -4.78 -13.51 -12.80
N GLN A 73 -4.32 -14.64 -13.31
CA GLN A 73 -3.26 -15.41 -12.64
C GLN A 73 -1.94 -14.63 -12.72
N LEU A 74 -1.40 -14.24 -11.57
CA LEU A 74 -0.12 -13.54 -11.45
C LEU A 74 0.89 -14.38 -10.69
N GLU A 75 2.13 -14.40 -11.17
CA GLU A 75 3.27 -14.95 -10.44
C GLU A 75 3.80 -13.91 -9.46
N LEU A 76 3.23 -13.93 -8.26
CA LEU A 76 3.67 -13.11 -7.15
C LEU A 76 4.61 -13.93 -6.26
N GLY A 77 5.64 -13.27 -5.76
CA GLY A 77 6.50 -13.87 -4.73
C GLY A 77 5.78 -13.98 -3.40
N GLU A 78 6.46 -14.53 -2.41
CA GLU A 78 6.00 -14.46 -1.04
C GLU A 78 6.23 -13.06 -0.47
N TYR A 79 5.28 -12.58 0.33
CA TYR A 79 5.35 -11.30 1.02
C TYR A 79 4.98 -11.50 2.48
N ASP A 80 5.68 -10.80 3.38
CA ASP A 80 5.34 -10.80 4.81
C ASP A 80 4.08 -9.97 5.06
N ILE A 81 3.86 -8.91 4.26
CA ILE A 81 2.75 -7.98 4.40
C ILE A 81 2.10 -7.72 3.05
N TRP A 82 0.77 -7.74 3.03
CA TRP A 82 -0.03 -7.37 1.87
C TRP A 82 -0.89 -6.16 2.21
N HIS A 83 -0.70 -5.06 1.48
CA HIS A 83 -1.49 -3.85 1.61
C HIS A 83 -2.30 -3.64 0.33
N ASP A 84 -3.62 -3.84 0.41
CA ASP A 84 -4.49 -3.80 -0.77
C ASP A 84 -5.39 -2.56 -0.80
N ARG A 85 -5.11 -1.68 -1.77
CA ARG A 85 -5.92 -0.48 -2.05
C ARG A 85 -6.83 -0.67 -3.27
N ALA A 86 -6.62 -1.72 -4.07
CA ALA A 86 -7.42 -2.05 -5.24
C ALA A 86 -8.80 -2.64 -4.89
N VAL A 87 -8.90 -3.34 -3.74
CA VAL A 87 -10.17 -3.87 -3.21
C VAL A 87 -11.25 -2.78 -3.09
N LEU A 88 -10.87 -1.56 -2.73
CA LEU A 88 -11.81 -0.46 -2.54
C LEU A 88 -12.38 0.07 -3.87
N HIS A 89 -11.54 0.24 -4.90
CA HIS A 89 -11.98 0.73 -6.21
C HIS A 89 -12.86 -0.29 -6.95
N PHE A 90 -12.55 -1.58 -6.83
CA PHE A 90 -13.33 -2.65 -7.48
C PHE A 90 -14.72 -2.80 -6.84
N TYR A 91 -14.83 -2.68 -5.51
CA TYR A 91 -16.10 -2.84 -4.81
C TYR A 91 -17.05 -1.64 -5.03
N LEU A 92 -16.50 -0.42 -5.15
CA LEU A 92 -17.31 0.80 -5.35
C LEU A 92 -17.93 0.92 -6.75
N ARG A 93 -17.40 0.23 -7.76
CA ARG A 93 -17.96 0.30 -9.13
C ARG A 93 -19.22 -0.57 -9.31
N LYS A 94 -19.55 -1.46 -8.37
CA LYS A 94 -20.70 -2.39 -8.49
C LYS A 94 -21.90 -2.17 -7.58
N LYS A 95 -21.91 -1.22 -6.64
CA LYS A 95 -23.15 -0.88 -5.88
C LYS A 95 -23.11 0.55 -5.31
N SER A 96 -24.14 1.35 -5.61
CA SER A 96 -24.64 2.30 -4.61
C SER A 96 -25.11 1.49 -3.41
N ILE A 97 -24.57 1.74 -2.22
CA ILE A 97 -25.23 1.57 -0.90
C ILE A 97 -24.32 2.16 0.18
N ASN A 98 -24.96 2.98 1.02
CA ASN A 98 -24.46 3.49 2.28
C ASN A 98 -24.00 2.36 3.22
N HIS A 99 -22.91 2.62 3.94
CA HIS A 99 -22.41 1.95 5.16
C HIS A 99 -21.39 0.78 5.05
N MET A 100 -20.23 1.10 5.64
CA MET A 100 -19.45 0.30 6.60
C MET A 100 -18.31 -0.60 6.10
N PHE A 101 -17.13 0.04 6.02
CA PHE A 101 -15.84 -0.32 6.64
C PHE A 101 -15.43 -1.80 6.88
N GLN A 102 -14.11 -1.99 6.68
CA GLN A 102 -13.19 -2.89 7.40
C GLN A 102 -12.68 -4.11 6.61
N ILE A 103 -11.63 -3.89 5.79
CA ILE A 103 -10.48 -4.79 5.58
C ILE A 103 -9.25 -3.88 5.40
N LEU A 104 -8.35 -3.91 6.39
CA LEU A 104 -7.04 -3.23 6.48
C LEU A 104 -6.96 -1.72 6.15
N SER A 105 -7.86 -0.92 6.75
CA SER A 105 -7.60 0.50 7.03
C SER A 105 -7.14 0.68 8.48
N LEU A 106 -6.09 -0.04 8.90
CA LEU A 106 -5.44 0.28 10.18
C LEU A 106 -4.43 1.41 9.94
N ALA A 107 -4.98 2.62 9.92
CA ALA A 107 -4.45 3.78 10.63
C ALA A 107 -3.18 4.48 10.13
N TYR A 108 -2.75 4.33 8.87
CA TYR A 108 -1.54 5.04 8.39
C TYR A 108 -1.66 6.16 7.36
N LEU A 109 -2.80 6.37 6.69
CA LEU A 109 -2.84 7.30 5.55
C LEU A 109 -3.55 8.64 5.77
N TRP A 110 -4.05 8.92 6.98
CA TRP A 110 -4.64 10.24 7.32
C TRP A 110 -3.77 11.06 8.28
N ALA A 111 -2.66 10.51 8.77
CA ALA A 111 -1.73 11.23 9.65
C ALA A 111 -0.64 11.98 8.88
N ASP A 112 -0.32 11.56 7.65
CA ASP A 112 0.75 12.16 6.83
C ASP A 112 0.22 13.24 5.85
N LEU A 113 -1.02 13.73 6.06
CA LEU A 113 -1.65 14.79 5.27
C LEU A 113 -1.95 16.07 6.08
N LEU A 114 -1.22 16.29 7.18
CA LEU A 114 -1.12 17.56 7.91
C LEU A 114 0.33 17.85 8.32
#